data_AF-Q7U4K6-F1
#
_entry.id   AF-Q7U4K6-F1
#
_cell.length_a   1.000
_cell.length_b   1.000
_cell.length_c   1.000
_cell.angle_alpha   90.00
_cell.angle_beta   90.00
_cell.angle_gamma   90.00
#
_symmetry.space_group_name_H-M   'P 1'
#
loop_
_entity.id
_entity.type
_entity.pdbx_description
1 polymer ?
#
loop_
_entity_poly.entity_id
_entity_poly.type
_entity_poly.pdbx_seq_one_letter_code
_entity_poly.pdbx_strand_id
1 'polypeptide(L)'
;MFPRLAEHYRSVVQDLVMSLQALASGLKACGITASCYSCGDGEDAHGASFVSDLGDGHVVRFLVSDFGISWVESRNGHELVKLEGAEAIQELQRMTEMLHQRRGADSTATQLSAPSAA
;
A
#
# COMPACT_ATOMS: atom_id res chain seq x y z
N MET A 1 30.84 -0.05 -8.21
CA MET A 1 29.69 -0.98 -8.28
C MET A 1 28.46 -0.15 -8.66
N PHE A 2 27.68 -0.59 -9.66
CA PHE A 2 26.58 0.07 -10.39
C PHE A 2 25.91 1.32 -9.76
N PRO A 3 26.53 2.53 -9.81
CA PRO A 3 26.00 3.71 -9.11
C PRO A 3 24.67 4.21 -9.71
N ARG A 4 24.53 4.11 -11.03
CA ARG A 4 23.29 4.48 -11.74
C ARG A 4 22.10 3.60 -11.34
N LEU A 5 22.35 2.32 -11.07
CA LEU A 5 21.30 1.42 -10.61
C LEU A 5 20.88 1.74 -9.17
N ALA A 6 21.84 2.05 -8.30
CA ALA A 6 21.57 2.45 -6.93
C ALA A 6 20.78 3.77 -6.85
N GLU A 7 21.13 4.75 -7.69
CA GLU A 7 20.40 6.02 -7.78
C GLU A 7 18.97 5.82 -8.30
N HIS A 8 18.79 4.99 -9.33
CA HIS A 8 17.45 4.63 -9.81
C HIS A 8 16.63 3.92 -8.73
N TYR A 9 17.24 2.99 -7.99
CA TYR A 9 16.57 2.27 -6.92
C TYR A 9 16.12 3.22 -5.79
N ARG A 10 16.93 4.21 -5.41
CA ARG A 10 16.51 5.24 -4.44
C ARG A 10 15.30 6.04 -4.91
N SER A 11 15.24 6.40 -6.20
CA SER A 11 14.05 7.05 -6.77
C SER A 11 12.82 6.15 -6.64
N VAL A 12 12.95 4.85 -6.92
CA VAL A 12 11.85 3.89 -6.76
C VAL A 12 11.41 3.78 -5.30
N VAL A 13 12.35 3.75 -4.34
CA VAL A 13 12.05 3.73 -2.91
C VAL A 13 11.25 4.97 -2.52
N GLN A 14 11.67 6.17 -2.95
CA GLN A 14 10.96 7.42 -2.65
C GLN A 14 9.53 7.42 -3.19
N ASP A 15 9.34 7.01 -4.46
CA ASP A 15 8.02 6.91 -5.08
C ASP A 15 7.12 5.91 -4.36
N LEU A 16 7.68 4.77 -3.92
CA LEU A 16 6.96 3.78 -3.12
C LEU A 16 6.55 4.34 -1.77
N VAL A 17 7.43 5.06 -1.05
CA VAL A 17 7.08 5.68 0.25
C VAL A 17 5.87 6.62 0.10
N MET A 18 5.89 7.49 -0.91
CA MET A 18 4.77 8.40 -1.19
C MET A 18 3.49 7.62 -1.53
N SER A 19 3.61 6.57 -2.35
CA SER A 19 2.49 5.72 -2.73
C SER A 19 1.87 4.99 -1.53
N LEU A 20 2.68 4.49 -0.61
CA LEU A 20 2.23 3.79 0.60
C LEU A 20 1.50 4.73 1.57
N GLN A 21 1.97 5.97 1.72
CA GLN A 21 1.29 6.99 2.51
C GLN A 21 -0.09 7.33 1.94
N ALA A 22 -0.17 7.50 0.61
CA ALA A 22 -1.44 7.72 -0.09
C ALA A 22 -2.38 6.51 0.04
N LEU A 23 -1.87 5.30 -0.14
CA LEU A 23 -2.64 4.06 -0.03
C LEU A 23 -3.21 3.88 1.39
N ALA A 24 -2.39 4.09 2.43
CA ALA A 24 -2.85 4.01 3.82
C ALA A 24 -3.97 5.01 4.11
N SER A 25 -3.87 6.22 3.56
CA SER A 25 -4.90 7.26 3.71
C SER A 25 -6.19 6.88 2.98
N GLY A 26 -6.07 6.34 1.76
CA GLY A 26 -7.22 5.89 0.96
C GLY A 26 -7.95 4.70 1.59
N LEU A 27 -7.23 3.71 2.13
CA LEU A 27 -7.80 2.57 2.83
C LEU A 27 -8.55 3.01 4.10
N LYS A 28 -7.95 3.93 4.88
CA LYS A 28 -8.60 4.52 6.07
C LYS A 28 -9.91 5.21 5.70
N ALA A 29 -9.97 5.94 4.58
CA ALA A 29 -11.19 6.57 4.10
C ALA A 29 -12.30 5.56 3.73
N CYS A 30 -11.92 4.34 3.34
CA CYS A 30 -12.85 3.23 3.08
C CYS A 30 -13.16 2.38 4.32
N GLY A 31 -12.78 2.81 5.52
CA GLY A 31 -13.02 2.09 6.76
C GLY A 31 -12.08 0.89 6.99
N ILE A 32 -11.01 0.76 6.21
CA ILE A 32 -10.00 -0.29 6.37
C ILE A 32 -8.85 0.25 7.24
N THR A 33 -8.47 -0.51 8.27
CA THR A 33 -7.37 -0.12 9.15
C THR A 33 -6.05 -0.23 8.39
N ALA A 34 -5.36 0.90 8.23
CA ALA A 34 -4.06 0.96 7.55
C ALA A 34 -3.15 2.02 8.17
N SER A 35 -1.85 1.74 8.20
CA SER A 35 -0.80 2.63 8.70
C SER A 35 0.42 2.55 7.79
N CYS A 36 1.13 3.67 7.66
CA CYS A 36 2.39 3.76 6.95
C CYS A 36 3.35 4.58 7.80
N TYR A 37 4.50 4.00 8.13
CA TYR A 37 5.57 4.64 8.87
C TYR A 37 6.77 4.76 7.93
N SER A 38 7.16 5.98 7.58
CA SER A 38 8.39 6.26 6.84
C SER A 38 9.57 6.36 7.80
N CYS A 39 10.74 5.91 7.35
CA CYS A 39 12.02 6.10 8.03
C CYS A 39 12.79 7.20 7.31
N GLY A 40 12.99 8.34 7.98
CA GLY A 40 13.55 9.57 7.39
C GLY A 40 12.49 10.57 6.95
N ASP A 41 12.89 11.83 6.81
CA ASP A 41 12.05 12.95 6.36
C ASP A 41 12.62 13.54 5.05
N GLY A 42 11.74 13.99 4.15
CA GLY A 42 12.15 14.70 2.93
C GLY A 42 12.94 13.83 1.94
N GLU A 43 14.09 14.32 1.49
CA GLU A 43 14.97 13.64 0.51
C GLU A 43 15.76 12.46 1.12
N ASP A 44 15.76 12.33 2.45
CA ASP A 44 16.43 11.25 3.20
C ASP A 44 15.46 10.11 3.58
N ALA A 45 14.32 9.98 2.89
CA ALA A 45 13.40 8.87 3.11
C ALA A 45 14.02 7.55 2.62
N HIS A 46 14.60 6.78 3.54
CA HIS A 46 15.31 5.53 3.25
C HIS A 46 14.39 4.30 3.15
N GLY A 47 13.10 4.47 3.39
CA GLY A 47 12.13 3.38 3.35
C GLY A 47 10.84 3.65 4.11
N ALA A 48 9.95 2.66 4.10
CA ALA A 48 8.72 2.68 4.85
C ALA A 48 8.25 1.27 5.24
N SER A 49 7.47 1.22 6.32
CA SER A 49 6.66 0.08 6.71
C SER A 49 5.19 0.43 6.59
N PHE A 50 4.50 -0.28 5.71
CA PHE A 50 3.07 -0.22 5.55
C PHE A 50 2.43 -1.47 6.16
N VAL A 51 1.33 -1.29 6.89
CA VAL A 51 0.54 -2.37 7.47
C VAL A 51 -0.93 -2.08 7.26
N SER A 52 -1.69 -3.08 6.84
CA SER A 52 -3.15 -3.02 6.80
C SER A 52 -3.79 -4.28 7.36
N ASP A 53 -4.83 -4.10 8.16
CA ASP A 53 -5.70 -5.16 8.64
C ASP A 53 -6.91 -5.26 7.70
N LEU A 54 -7.04 -6.43 7.07
CA LEU A 54 -8.07 -6.76 6.09
C LEU A 54 -9.29 -7.44 6.72
N GLY A 55 -9.33 -7.58 8.05
CA GLY A 55 -10.36 -8.30 8.79
C GLY A 55 -10.02 -9.78 9.03
N ASP A 56 -10.77 -10.43 9.91
CA ASP A 56 -10.63 -11.86 10.25
C ASP A 56 -9.20 -12.29 10.64
N GLY A 57 -8.47 -11.37 11.29
CA GLY A 57 -7.08 -11.54 11.69
C GLY A 57 -6.09 -11.56 10.54
N HIS A 58 -6.52 -11.23 9.31
CA HIS A 58 -5.67 -11.17 8.12
C HIS A 58 -4.98 -9.80 8.03
N VAL A 59 -3.66 -9.80 8.15
CA VAL A 59 -2.82 -8.60 8.11
C VAL A 59 -1.81 -8.73 6.98
N VAL A 60 -1.72 -7.66 6.18
CA VAL A 60 -0.70 -7.49 5.16
C VAL A 60 0.34 -6.46 5.63
N ARG A 61 1.61 -6.72 5.30
CA ARG A 61 2.73 -5.80 5.56
C ARG A 61 3.56 -5.66 4.31
N PHE A 62 3.82 -4.43 3.92
CA PHE A 62 4.78 -4.11 2.87
C PHE A 62 5.94 -3.33 3.48
N LEU A 63 7.17 -3.78 3.23
CA LEU A 63 8.40 -3.11 3.63
C LEU A 63 9.15 -2.70 2.37
N VAL A 64 9.64 -1.47 2.35
CA VAL A 64 10.55 -0.98 1.32
C VAL A 64 11.69 -0.24 2.00
N SER A 65 12.91 -0.50 1.54
CA SER A 65 14.11 0.23 1.95
C SER A 65 15.20 0.12 0.89
N ASP A 66 16.30 0.83 1.12
CA ASP A 66 17.56 0.69 0.38
C ASP A 66 18.11 -0.75 0.35
N PHE A 67 17.67 -1.62 1.26
CA PHE A 67 18.10 -3.02 1.36
C PHE A 67 17.17 -4.02 0.67
N GLY A 68 15.94 -3.63 0.33
CA GLY A 68 14.99 -4.52 -0.32
C GLY A 68 13.52 -4.12 -0.18
N ILE A 69 12.68 -4.91 -0.85
CA ILE A 69 11.23 -4.75 -0.89
C ILE A 69 10.60 -6.11 -0.57
N SER A 70 9.67 -6.15 0.39
CA SER A 70 8.99 -7.38 0.79
C SER A 70 7.51 -7.16 1.06
N TRP A 71 6.69 -8.18 0.76
CA TRP A 71 5.28 -8.30 1.14
C TRP A 71 5.12 -9.53 2.03
N VAL A 72 4.43 -9.37 3.16
CA VAL A 72 4.13 -10.45 4.09
C VAL A 72 2.64 -10.45 4.39
N GLU A 73 2.00 -11.61 4.24
CA GLU A 73 0.65 -11.83 4.73
C GLU A 73 0.69 -12.72 5.96
N SER A 74 -0.15 -12.40 6.92
CA SER A 74 -0.29 -13.18 8.14
C SER A 74 -1.74 -13.30 8.53
N ARG A 75 -2.13 -14.42 9.12
CA ARG A 75 -3.45 -14.61 9.69
C ARG A 75 -3.35 -15.11 11.11
N ASN A 76 -4.01 -14.42 12.04
CA ASN A 76 -3.98 -14.75 13.47
C ASN A 76 -2.54 -14.87 14.01
N GLY A 77 -1.63 -14.01 13.53
CA GLY A 77 -0.22 -14.01 13.92
C GLY A 77 0.66 -15.05 13.21
N HIS A 78 0.11 -15.92 12.35
CA HIS A 78 0.88 -16.87 11.56
C HIS A 78 1.17 -16.31 10.18
N GLU A 79 2.44 -16.27 9.78
CA GLU A 79 2.84 -15.94 8.41
C GLU A 79 2.27 -16.99 7.43
N LEU A 80 1.61 -16.51 6.38
CA LEU A 80 1.03 -17.33 5.32
C LEU A 80 1.91 -17.32 4.08
N VAL A 81 2.37 -16.14 3.69
CA VAL A 81 3.23 -15.95 2.51
C VAL A 81 4.18 -14.78 2.76
N LYS A 82 5.37 -14.91 2.18
CA LYS A 82 6.36 -13.86 2.08
C LYS A 82 6.88 -13.81 0.65
N LEU A 83 6.76 -12.62 0.04
CA LEU A 83 7.19 -12.33 -1.32
C LEU A 83 8.22 -11.21 -1.28
N GLU A 84 9.15 -11.22 -2.22
CA GLU A 84 10.27 -10.27 -2.28
C GLU A 84 10.34 -9.62 -3.68
N GLY A 85 10.85 -8.39 -3.74
CA GLY A 85 11.09 -7.67 -4.98
C GLY A 85 9.83 -7.49 -5.84
N ALA A 86 9.87 -8.00 -7.07
CA ALA A 86 8.82 -7.79 -8.07
C ALA A 86 7.48 -8.43 -7.68
N GLU A 87 7.48 -9.56 -6.98
CA GLU A 87 6.23 -10.22 -6.54
C GLU A 87 5.55 -9.41 -5.43
N ALA A 88 6.34 -8.83 -4.52
CA ALA A 88 5.82 -7.92 -3.51
C ALA A 88 5.17 -6.67 -4.13
N ILE A 89 5.78 -6.10 -5.17
CA ILE A 89 5.23 -4.94 -5.89
C ILE A 89 3.90 -5.31 -6.57
N GLN A 90 3.78 -6.51 -7.15
CA GLN A 90 2.55 -6.98 -7.78
C GLN A 90 1.40 -7.09 -6.77
N GLU A 91 1.64 -7.59 -5.57
CA GLU A 91 0.60 -7.64 -4.53
C GLU A 91 0.18 -6.24 -4.06
N LEU A 92 1.12 -5.31 -3.93
CA LEU A 92 0.81 -3.91 -3.63
C LEU A 92 -0.08 -3.27 -4.71
N GLN A 93 0.19 -3.56 -5.99
CA GLN A 93 -0.64 -3.10 -7.11
C GLN A 93 -2.05 -3.68 -7.03
N ARG A 94 -2.18 -4.99 -6.80
CA ARG A 94 -3.49 -5.65 -6.62
C ARG A 94 -4.30 -5.01 -5.48
N MET A 95 -3.65 -4.70 -4.37
CA MET A 95 -4.30 -4.02 -3.24
C MET A 95 -4.77 -2.61 -3.62
N THR A 96 -3.97 -1.88 -4.38
CA THR A 96 -4.30 -0.54 -4.87
C THR A 96 -5.49 -0.58 -5.83
N GLU A 97 -5.54 -1.56 -6.73
CA GLU A 97 -6.65 -1.76 -7.66
C GLU A 97 -7.96 -2.09 -6.93
N MET A 98 -7.91 -2.94 -5.90
CA MET A 98 -9.06 -3.23 -5.04
C MET A 98 -9.64 -1.97 -4.40
N LEU A 99 -8.78 -1.06 -3.92
CA LEU A 99 -9.22 0.22 -3.37
C LEU A 99 -9.91 1.10 -4.42
N HIS A 100 -9.36 1.16 -5.64
CA HIS A 100 -9.97 1.92 -6.75
C HIS A 100 -11.34 1.39 -7.13
N GLN A 101 -11.51 0.06 -7.17
CA GLN A 101 -12.78 -0.58 -7.46
C GLN A 101 -13.84 -0.27 -6.40
N ARG A 102 -13.49 -0.31 -5.10
CA ARG A 102 -14.39 0.07 -4.01
C ARG A 102 -14.86 1.52 -4.12
N ARG A 103 -13.93 2.44 -4.37
CA ARG A 103 -14.26 3.87 -4.53
C ARG A 103 -15.15 4.13 -5.75
N GLY A 104 -14.96 3.38 -6.83
CA GLY A 104 -15.82 3.43 -8.01
C GLY A 104 -17.24 2.96 -7.72
N ALA A 105 -17.41 1.91 -6.92
CA ALA A 105 -18.71 1.37 -6.52
C ALA A 105 -19.50 2.31 -5.59
N ASP A 106 -18.82 2.97 -4.64
CA ASP A 106 -19.47 3.95 -3.75
C ASP A 106 -19.95 5.20 -4.51
N SER A 107 -19.23 5.58 -5.57
CA SER A 107 -19.58 6.73 -6.41
C SER A 107 -20.85 6.47 -7.23
N THR A 108 -21.02 5.25 -7.77
CA THR A 108 -22.24 4.85 -8.48
C THR A 108 -23.44 4.68 -7.54
N ALA A 109 -23.24 4.10 -6.36
CA ALA A 109 -24.31 3.96 -5.36
C ALA A 109 -24.87 5.33 -4.90
N THR A 110 -24.01 6.34 -4.77
CA THR A 110 -24.41 7.71 -4.40
C THR A 110 -25.24 8.38 -5.51
N GLN A 111 -24.95 8.12 -6.79
CA GLN A 111 -25.72 8.66 -7.92
C GLN A 111 -27.11 8.04 -8.06
N LEU A 112 -27.28 6.76 -7.73
CA LEU A 112 -28.57 6.05 -7.78
C LEU A 112 -29.51 6.41 -6.62
N SER A 113 -29.01 7.09 -5.58
CA SER A 113 -29.77 7.44 -4.37
C SER A 113 -30.32 8.87 -4.37
N ALA A 114 -30.04 9.67 -5.40
CA ALA A 114 -30.59 11.02 -5.52
C ALA A 114 -32.09 10.94 -5.88
N PRO A 115 -33.02 11.51 -5.08
CA PRO A 115 -34.42 11.54 -5.45
C PRO A 115 -34.59 12.41 -6.69
N SER A 116 -35.24 11.85 -7.72
CA SER A 116 -35.74 12.59 -8.87
C SER A 116 -36.72 13.65 -8.37
N ALA A 117 -36.27 14.89 -8.23
CA ALA A 117 -37.14 16.02 -7.96
C ALA A 117 -38.08 16.21 -9.17
N ALA A 118 -39.38 16.03 -8.91
CA ALA A 118 -40.47 16.31 -9.83
C ALA A 118 -40.76 17.81 -9.92
#